data_AF-A0A8C9G1Q2-F1
#
_entry.id   AF-A0A8C9G1Q2-F1
#
_cell.length_a   1.000
_cell.length_b   1.000
_cell.length_c   1.000
_cell.angle_alpha   90.00
_cell.angle_beta   90.00
_cell.angle_gamma   90.00
#
_symmetry.space_group_name_H-M   'P 1'
#
loop_
_entity.id
_entity.type
_entity.pdbx_description
1 polymer ?
#
loop_
_entity_poly.entity_id
_entity_poly.type
_entity_poly.pdbx_seq_one_letter_code
_entity_poly.pdbx_strand_id
1 'polypeptide(L)' 'MDLKESCPSVSIPSSDEHREKKKRFTVYKVLVSVGRNEWFVFRRYAEFDKLYNTRDYTHKGNELFTQEDSDRTRGN' A
#
# COMPACT_ATOMS: atom_id res chain seq x y z
N MET A 1 -25.54 12.02 -8.13
CA MET A 1 -25.55 10.75 -7.36
C MET A 1 -24.16 10.56 -6.83
N ASP A 2 -23.94 10.86 -5.56
CA ASP A 2 -22.65 10.65 -4.93
C ASP A 2 -22.35 9.15 -4.94
N LEU A 3 -21.43 8.71 -5.81
CA LEU A 3 -20.79 7.43 -5.61
C LEU A 3 -20.05 7.57 -4.28
N LYS A 4 -20.71 7.15 -3.20
CA LYS A 4 -20.06 6.88 -1.93
C LYS A 4 -19.15 5.69 -2.21
N GLU A 5 -17.99 5.97 -2.81
CA GLU A 5 -16.94 5.00 -3.08
C GLU A 5 -16.75 4.26 -1.77
N SER A 6 -17.16 2.98 -1.76
CA SER A 6 -17.10 2.21 -0.53
C SER A 6 -15.65 2.11 -0.15
N CYS A 7 -15.27 2.78 0.95
CA CYS A 7 -13.92 2.72 1.46
C CYS A 7 -13.54 1.24 1.63
N PRO A 8 -12.44 0.79 1.00
CA PRO A 8 -12.02 -0.59 1.10
C PRO A 8 -11.66 -0.91 2.56
N SER A 9 -12.22 -1.99 3.08
CA SER A 9 -11.80 -2.59 4.35
C SER A 9 -10.86 -3.75 4.08
N VAL A 10 -9.76 -3.82 4.81
CA VAL A 10 -8.73 -4.85 4.62
C VAL A 10 -8.37 -5.45 5.96
N SER A 11 -8.32 -6.78 6.03
CA SER A 11 -7.88 -7.52 7.23
C SER A 11 -7.04 -8.73 6.84
N ILE A 12 -6.21 -9.20 7.78
CA ILE A 12 -5.36 -10.38 7.60
C ILE A 12 -5.81 -11.44 8.62
N PRO A 13 -6.84 -12.24 8.30
CA PRO A 13 -7.37 -13.25 9.23
C PRO A 13 -6.41 -14.41 9.51
N SER A 14 -5.53 -14.76 8.57
CA SER A 14 -4.61 -15.88 8.75
C SER A 14 -3.36 -15.77 7.87
N SER A 15 -2.36 -16.59 8.19
CA SER A 15 -1.16 -16.80 7.40
C SER A 15 -0.80 -18.27 7.37
N ASP A 16 -0.36 -18.76 6.21
CA ASP A 16 -0.04 -20.16 5.96
C ASP A 16 1.45 -20.31 5.62
N GLU A 17 2.15 -21.28 6.23
CA GLU A 17 3.53 -21.65 5.84
C GLU A 17 3.48 -22.60 4.65
N HIS A 18 3.96 -22.14 3.50
CA HIS A 18 4.15 -22.97 2.32
C HIS A 18 5.59 -23.48 2.25
N ARG A 19 5.73 -24.77 1.97
CA ARG A 19 7.03 -25.41 1.73
C ARG A 19 7.12 -25.85 0.29
N GLU A 20 8.12 -25.35 -0.41
CA GLU A 20 8.47 -25.82 -1.74
C GLU A 20 9.95 -26.24 -1.76
N LYS A 21 10.17 -27.54 -1.96
CA LYS A 21 11.50 -28.16 -1.97
C LYS A 21 12.29 -27.83 -0.68
N LYS A 22 13.29 -26.95 -0.78
CA LYS A 22 14.15 -26.49 0.33
C LYS A 22 13.80 -25.07 0.82
N LYS A 23 12.83 -24.39 0.21
CA LYS A 23 12.43 -23.03 0.59
C LYS A 23 11.10 -23.04 1.33
N ARG A 24 11.06 -22.27 2.42
CA ARG A 24 9.85 -21.99 3.18
C ARG A 24 9.45 -20.54 2.92
N PHE A 25 8.17 -20.30 2.68
CA PHE A 25 7.64 -18.96 2.56
C PHE A 25 6.27 -18.87 3.23
N THR A 26 6.05 -17.78 3.94
CA THR A 26 4.75 -17.47 4.55
C THR A 26 3.90 -16.71 3.54
N VAL A 27 2.67 -17.19 3.36
CA VAL A 27 1.64 -16.52 2.54
C VAL A 27 0.57 -15.98 3.47
N TYR A 28 0.31 -14.69 3.38
CA TYR A 28 -0.76 -14.04 4.12
C TYR A 28 -2.05 -14.12 3.32
N LYS A 29 -3.13 -14.56 3.98
CA LYS A 29 -4.46 -14.57 3.42
C LYS A 29 -5.13 -13.26 3.79
N VAL A 30 -5.20 -12.33 2.84
CA VAL A 30 -5.79 -11.01 3.05
C VAL A 30 -7.24 -11.02 2.58
N LEU A 31 -8.16 -10.62 3.45
CA LEU A 31 -9.55 -10.38 3.09
C LEU A 31 -9.70 -8.91 2.73
N VAL A 32 -10.16 -8.65 1.51
CA VAL A 32 -10.45 -7.30 1.00
C VAL A 32 -11.95 -7.20 0.76
N SER A 33 -12.58 -6.25 1.43
CA SER A 33 -14.01 -5.96 1.29
C SER A 33 -14.18 -4.57 0.68
N VAL A 34 -14.81 -4.49 -0.48
CA VAL A 34 -15.14 -3.23 -1.15
C VAL A 34 -16.64 -3.18 -1.41
N GLY A 35 -17.35 -2.42 -0.58
CA GLY A 35 -18.81 -2.32 -0.64
C GLY A 35 -19.47 -3.66 -0.30
N ARG A 36 -19.98 -4.35 -1.31
CA ARG A 36 -20.65 -5.67 -1.17
C ARG A 36 -19.82 -6.83 -1.68
N ASN A 37 -18.65 -6.55 -2.26
CA ASN A 37 -17.78 -7.56 -2.86
C ASN A 37 -16.63 -7.83 -1.90
N GLU A 38 -16.38 -9.11 -1.63
CA GLU A 38 -15.28 -9.57 -0.80
C GLU A 38 -14.50 -10.65 -1.52
N TRP A 39 -13.17 -10.60 -1.44
CA TRP A 39 -12.29 -11.62 -2.03
C TRP A 39 -11.01 -11.79 -1.23
N PHE A 40 -10.38 -12.96 -1.43
CA PHE A 40 -9.09 -13.27 -0.83
C PHE A 40 -7.95 -12.91 -1.77
N VAL A 41 -6.92 -12.29 -1.21
CA VAL A 41 -5.65 -12.01 -1.89
C VAL A 41 -4.54 -12.72 -1.12
N PHE A 42 -3.75 -13.52 -1.82
CA PHE A 42 -2.62 -14.26 -1.25
C PHE A 42 -1.32 -13.54 -1.59
N ARG A 43 -0.58 -13.06 -0.58
CA ARG A 43 0.66 -12.30 -0.77
C ARG A 43 1.74 -12.71 0.21
N ARG A 44 3.00 -12.60 -0.19
CA ARG A 44 4.17 -12.76 0.67
C ARG A 44 4.59 -11.40 1.26
N TYR A 45 5.35 -11.43 2.35
CA TYR A 45 5.89 -10.22 2.99
C TYR A 45 6.63 -9.29 2.02
N ALA A 46 7.50 -9.84 1.16
CA ALA A 46 8.28 -9.07 0.20
C ALA A 46 7.43 -8.25 -0.78
N GLU A 47 6.17 -8.66 -1.02
CA GLU A 47 5.25 -7.92 -1.88
C GLU A 47 4.68 -6.69 -1.16
N PHE A 48 4.43 -6.79 0.15
CA PHE A 48 4.04 -5.64 0.97
C PHE A 48 5.20 -4.66 1.15
N ASP A 49 6.41 -5.17 1.39
CA ASP A 49 7.61 -4.34 1.53
C ASP A 49 7.87 -3.48 0.29
N LYS A 50 7.71 -4.07 -0.92
CA LYS A 50 7.78 -3.31 -2.17
C LYS A 50 6.74 -2.19 -2.26
N LEU A 51 5.50 -2.46 -1.84
CA LEU A 51 4.42 -1.46 -1.83
C LEU A 51 4.72 -0.33 -0.84
N TYR A 52 5.16 -0.68 0.36
CA TYR A 52 5.52 0.26 1.40
C TYR A 52 6.64 1.20 0.95
N ASN A 53 7.74 0.63 0.44
CA ASN A 53 8.85 1.42 -0.08
C ASN A 53 8.42 2.35 -1.22
N THR A 54 7.58 1.88 -2.15
CA THR A 54 7.05 2.73 -3.23
C THR A 54 6.20 3.89 -2.71
N ARG A 55 5.38 3.66 -1.68
CA ARG A 55 4.57 4.71 -1.04
C ARG A 55 5.44 5.70 -0.28
N ASP A 56 6.44 5.22 0.45
CA ASP A 56 7.41 6.05 1.18
C ASP A 56 8.21 6.94 0.23
N TYR A 57 8.72 6.41 -0.88
CA TYR A 57 9.41 7.22 -1.89
C TYR A 57 8.47 8.25 -2.53
N THR A 58 7.23 7.88 -2.82
CA THR A 58 6.25 8.81 -3.42
C THR A 58 5.82 9.91 -2.43
N HIS A 59 5.68 9.59 -1.15
CA HIS A 59 5.31 10.57 -0.13
C HIS A 59 6.45 11.56 0.15
N LYS A 60 7.69 11.07 0.25
CA LYS A 60 8.87 11.94 0.45
C LYS A 60 9.21 12.80 -0.77
N GLY A 61 8.90 12.35 -1.99
CA GLY A 61 9.08 13.15 -3.21
C GLY A 61 8.17 14.38 -3.30
N ASN A 62 7.04 14.38 -2.59
CA ASN A 62 6.10 15.51 -2.59
C ASN A 62 6.41 16.57 -1.52
N GLU A 63 7.25 16.26 -0.52
CA GLU A 63 7.64 17.22 0.53
C GLU A 63 8.82 18.11 0.09
N LEU A 64 9.61 17.67 -0.90
CA LEU A 64 10.73 18.45 -1.45
C LEU A 64 10.31 19.53 -2.46
N PHE A 65 9.07 19.54 -2.95
CA PHE A 65 8.62 20.51 -3.96
C PHE A 65 7.97 21.78 -3.37
N THR A 66 7.97 21.95 -2.05
CA THR A 66 7.26 23.10 -1.42
C THR A 66 8.17 24.09 -0.68
N GLN A 67 9.50 23.94 -0.75
CA GLN A 67 10.40 24.82 0.02
C GLN A 67 11.43 25.61 -0.79
N GLU A 68 11.50 25.46 -2.12
CA GLU A 68 12.44 26.25 -2.96
C GLU A 68 11.78 27.30 -3.88
N ASP A 69 10.44 27.41 -3.95
CA ASP A 69 9.78 28.40 -4.82
C ASP A 69 9.17 29.62 -4.10
N SER A 70 9.44 29.82 -2.81
CA SER A 70 8.95 31.01 -2.07
C SER A 70 9.94 32.17 -1.96
N ASP A 71 11.20 32.01 -2.38
CA ASP A 71 12.25 33.04 -2.18
C ASP A 71 12.62 33.83 -3.45
N ARG A 72 11.77 33.79 -4.50
CA ARG A 72 12.04 34.50 -5.78
C ARG A 72 11.07 35.61 -6.16
N THR A 73 10.31 36.14 -5.20
CA THR A 73 9.41 37.28 -5.46
C THR A 73 9.50 38.36 -4.38
N ARG A 74 10.71 38.89 -4.13
CA ARG A 74 10.88 40.21 -3.48
C ARG A 74 12.30 40.74 -3.70
N GLY A 75 12.53 41.20 -4.92
CA GLY A 75 13.68 42.02 -5.29
C GLY A 75 13.23 43.11 -6.25
N ASN A 76 12.67 44.18 -5.71
CA ASN A 76 12.57 45.47 -6.36
C ASN A 76 13.05 46.54 -5.38
#